data_AF-A0A520AE99-F1
#
_entry.id   AF-A0A520AE99-F1
#
_cell.length_a   1.000
_cell.length_b   1.000
_cell.length_c   1.000
_cell.angle_alpha   90.00
_cell.angle_beta   90.00
_cell.angle_gamma   90.00
#
_symmetry.space_group_name_H-M   'P 1'
#
loop_
_entity.id
_entity.type
_entity.pdbx_description
1 polymer ?
#
loop_
_entity_poly.entity_id
_entity_poly.type
_entity_poly.pdbx_seq_one_letter_code
_entity_poly.pdbx_strand_id
1 'polypeptide(L)'
;AYAAQRNIEIIPEIDMPGHATAANKAYPQYSGGGTAAYPEFTFNPGREETYGYLTDILKEVRSLFKTDKIHFGADEVSFGAKAWETNEQVKQLMDKHHLKDILEVENYFLKRMADSIYKLDAKVLAWDEALSAKLDKDKTMLFWWRHDKPQQLEKALSNGYSVILCPRLPLYLDFVQDADHKLGRKWTGKFNGLLTIYHFPGTEAFAKNPQVKGLQGNLWTETIYNDKRLDFMLFPRIAAVAAAAWTIQENKNDEIFLKLVKNDLKLYKKQGIYYFDPFNEELPKKLENPDEKDKKDYIDPFATETKLEKPN
;
A
#
# COMPACT_ATOMS: atom_id res chain seq x y z
N ALA A 1 19.41 12.63 1.47
CA ALA A 1 19.73 14.07 1.65
C ALA A 1 18.64 14.99 1.08
N TYR A 2 18.24 14.82 -0.18
CA TYR A 2 17.24 15.67 -0.86
C TYR A 2 15.90 15.82 -0.12
N ALA A 3 15.34 14.72 0.38
CA ALA A 3 14.08 14.69 1.15
C ALA A 3 14.18 15.42 2.50
N ALA A 4 15.27 15.21 3.24
CA ALA A 4 15.48 15.83 4.55
C ALA A 4 15.54 17.37 4.50
N GLN A 5 16.08 17.95 3.42
CA GLN A 5 16.06 19.41 3.19
C GLN A 5 14.65 19.99 3.03
N ARG A 6 13.64 19.13 2.82
CA ARG A 6 12.23 19.48 2.66
C ARG A 6 11.37 19.00 3.82
N ASN A 7 12.00 18.60 4.94
CA ASN A 7 11.33 18.02 6.09
C ASN A 7 10.53 16.75 5.77
N ILE A 8 10.99 15.97 4.78
CA ILE A 8 10.39 14.68 4.40
C ILE A 8 11.23 13.55 4.98
N GLU A 9 10.61 12.73 5.83
CA GLU A 9 11.14 11.44 6.28
C GLU A 9 10.91 10.37 5.20
N ILE A 10 11.92 9.57 4.91
CA ILE A 10 11.80 8.42 4.00
C ILE A 10 11.72 7.16 4.85
N ILE A 11 10.64 6.41 4.69
CA ILE A 11 10.41 5.12 5.34
C ILE A 11 10.55 4.04 4.28
N PRO A 12 11.53 3.12 4.38
CA PRO A 12 11.68 2.02 3.45
C PRO A 12 10.63 0.93 3.72
N GLU A 13 10.13 0.34 2.64
CA GLU A 13 9.32 -0.88 2.66
C GLU A 13 10.08 -2.05 2.04
N ILE A 14 10.16 -3.16 2.78
CA ILE A 14 10.66 -4.45 2.29
C ILE A 14 9.54 -5.47 2.51
N ASP A 15 8.70 -5.65 1.50
CA ASP A 15 7.50 -6.46 1.62
C ASP A 15 7.81 -7.95 1.81
N MET A 16 7.11 -8.56 2.77
CA MET A 16 7.25 -9.95 3.19
C MET A 16 6.03 -10.42 4.01
N PRO A 17 5.74 -11.73 4.06
CA PRO A 17 6.32 -12.79 3.26
C PRO A 17 5.80 -12.82 1.82
N GLY A 18 4.70 -12.13 1.51
CA GLY A 18 4.11 -12.01 0.17
C GLY A 18 4.91 -11.09 -0.76
N HIS A 19 4.40 -10.89 -1.98
CA HIS A 19 4.98 -10.00 -3.01
C HIS A 19 6.48 -10.21 -3.28
N ALA A 20 6.99 -11.41 -3.01
CA ALA A 20 8.42 -11.71 -3.01
C ALA A 20 8.96 -12.20 -4.36
N THR A 21 8.15 -12.24 -5.42
CA THR A 21 8.50 -12.86 -6.71
C THR A 21 9.82 -12.35 -7.28
N ALA A 22 10.12 -11.06 -7.20
CA ALA A 22 11.39 -10.51 -7.70
C ALA A 22 12.60 -11.07 -6.92
N ALA A 23 12.52 -11.07 -5.59
CA ALA A 23 13.56 -11.60 -4.72
C ALA A 23 13.75 -13.11 -4.90
N ASN A 24 12.65 -13.87 -4.97
CA ASN A 24 12.68 -15.31 -5.15
C ASN A 24 13.16 -15.73 -6.54
N LYS A 25 12.92 -14.95 -7.59
CA LYS A 25 13.54 -15.21 -8.90
C LYS A 25 15.06 -15.03 -8.87
N ALA A 26 15.57 -14.07 -8.11
CA ALA A 26 17.00 -13.85 -7.94
C ALA A 26 17.64 -14.86 -6.98
N TYR A 27 16.92 -15.27 -5.94
CA TYR A 27 17.36 -16.19 -4.89
C TYR A 27 16.34 -17.31 -4.65
N PRO A 28 16.20 -18.28 -5.58
CA PRO A 28 15.16 -19.31 -5.54
C PRO A 28 15.18 -20.18 -4.28
N GLN A 29 16.33 -20.29 -3.61
CA GLN A 29 16.48 -21.07 -2.38
C GLN A 29 15.61 -20.56 -1.22
N TYR A 30 15.15 -19.31 -1.25
CA TYR A 30 14.31 -18.72 -0.19
C TYR A 30 12.81 -18.72 -0.53
N SER A 31 12.44 -19.24 -1.69
CA SER A 31 11.05 -19.29 -2.12
C SER A 31 10.22 -20.29 -1.32
N GLY A 32 9.07 -19.83 -0.83
CA GLY A 32 7.98 -20.63 -0.28
C GLY A 32 7.00 -21.10 -1.35
N GLY A 33 7.24 -20.72 -2.60
CA GLY A 33 6.36 -20.99 -3.74
C GLY A 33 5.28 -19.92 -3.90
N GLY A 34 4.23 -20.29 -4.63
CA GLY A 34 3.10 -19.43 -4.93
C GLY A 34 2.01 -20.18 -5.68
N THR A 35 1.13 -19.46 -6.35
CA THR A 35 0.07 -20.05 -7.19
C THR A 35 0.42 -19.90 -8.67
N ALA A 36 -0.39 -20.52 -9.54
CA ALA A 36 -0.20 -20.35 -10.99
C ALA A 36 -0.32 -18.88 -11.44
N ALA A 37 -1.21 -18.10 -10.79
CA ALA A 37 -1.35 -16.67 -11.04
C ALA A 37 -0.22 -15.84 -10.43
N TYR A 38 0.33 -16.29 -9.30
CA TYR A 38 1.38 -15.60 -8.55
C TYR A 38 2.54 -16.56 -8.24
N PRO A 39 3.38 -16.90 -9.23
CA PRO A 39 4.49 -17.83 -9.03
C PRO A 39 5.58 -17.21 -8.16
N GLU A 40 6.20 -18.02 -7.30
CA GLU A 40 7.28 -17.62 -6.39
C GLU A 40 6.91 -16.41 -5.49
N PHE A 41 5.62 -16.23 -5.19
CA PHE A 41 5.09 -15.04 -4.52
C PHE A 41 5.47 -14.91 -3.05
N THR A 42 5.81 -16.01 -2.40
CA THR A 42 6.06 -16.02 -0.96
C THR A 42 7.49 -16.42 -0.59
N PHE A 43 8.05 -15.82 0.46
CA PHE A 43 9.23 -16.38 1.13
C PHE A 43 8.86 -17.64 1.91
N ASN A 44 9.81 -18.57 2.08
CA ASN A 44 9.59 -19.84 2.78
C ASN A 44 9.69 -19.67 4.30
N PRO A 45 8.58 -19.82 5.06
CA PRO A 45 8.61 -19.64 6.51
C PRO A 45 9.20 -20.85 7.25
N GLY A 46 9.22 -22.03 6.63
CA GLY A 46 9.77 -23.26 7.21
C GLY A 46 11.29 -23.38 7.08
N ARG A 47 11.94 -22.43 6.41
CA ARG A 47 13.38 -22.41 6.19
C ARG A 47 14.06 -21.39 7.10
N GLU A 48 14.91 -21.83 8.01
CA GLU A 48 15.58 -20.94 8.97
C GLU A 48 16.50 -19.91 8.28
N GLU A 49 17.18 -20.28 7.19
CA GLU A 49 18.07 -19.35 6.47
C GLU A 49 17.32 -18.18 5.83
N THR A 50 16.02 -18.31 5.57
CA THR A 50 15.17 -17.21 5.06
C THR A 50 15.17 -16.03 6.04
N TYR A 51 15.07 -16.31 7.34
CA TYR A 51 15.07 -15.26 8.37
C TYR A 51 16.42 -14.56 8.46
N GLY A 52 17.52 -15.31 8.31
CA GLY A 52 18.87 -14.75 8.26
C GLY A 52 19.04 -13.80 7.07
N TYR A 53 18.69 -14.28 5.87
CA TYR A 53 18.72 -13.52 4.63
C TYR A 53 17.93 -12.21 4.71
N LEU A 54 16.67 -12.26 5.16
CA LEU A 54 15.84 -11.07 5.29
C LEU A 54 16.35 -10.14 6.39
N THR A 55 16.83 -10.69 7.52
CA THR A 55 17.40 -9.87 8.60
C THR A 55 18.65 -9.13 8.15
N ASP A 56 19.48 -9.72 7.29
CA ASP A 56 20.66 -9.05 6.75
C ASP A 56 20.27 -7.89 5.81
N ILE A 57 19.25 -8.07 4.96
CA ILE A 57 18.67 -6.97 4.18
C ILE A 57 18.16 -5.85 5.10
N LEU A 58 17.44 -6.19 6.16
CA LEU A 58 16.91 -5.22 7.11
C LEU A 58 18.01 -4.44 7.84
N LYS A 59 19.15 -5.07 8.14
CA LYS A 59 20.33 -4.38 8.70
C LYS A 59 20.89 -3.36 7.72
N GLU A 60 21.04 -3.74 6.44
CA GLU A 60 21.53 -2.84 5.40
C GLU A 60 20.58 -1.65 5.22
N VAL A 61 19.27 -1.91 5.12
CA VAL A 61 18.24 -0.88 5.06
C VAL A 61 18.32 0.04 6.27
N ARG A 62 18.38 -0.51 7.49
CA ARG A 62 18.50 0.29 8.72
C ARG A 62 19.74 1.17 8.73
N SER A 63 20.85 0.70 8.16
CA SER A 63 22.10 1.48 8.08
C SER A 63 22.02 2.63 7.07
N LEU A 64 21.22 2.48 6.01
CA LEU A 64 21.08 3.46 4.93
C LEU A 64 20.08 4.56 5.26
N PHE A 65 18.95 4.21 5.90
CA PHE A 65 17.87 5.14 6.19
C PHE A 65 17.97 5.68 7.62
N LYS A 66 17.76 7.00 7.76
CA LYS A 66 17.86 7.69 9.06
C LYS A 66 16.63 7.51 9.96
N THR A 67 15.57 6.88 9.45
CA THR A 67 14.34 6.63 10.20
C THR A 67 14.54 5.48 11.20
N ASP A 68 13.76 5.50 12.27
CA ASP A 68 13.56 4.40 13.21
C ASP A 68 12.38 3.50 12.80
N LYS A 69 11.91 3.57 11.56
CA LYS A 69 10.73 2.84 11.06
C LYS A 69 11.10 2.01 9.85
N ILE A 70 10.59 0.79 9.79
CA ILE A 70 10.69 -0.08 8.63
C ILE A 70 9.31 -0.65 8.34
N HIS A 71 8.81 -0.44 7.12
CA HIS A 71 7.60 -1.11 6.65
C HIS A 71 8.00 -2.49 6.13
N PHE A 72 7.30 -3.54 6.57
CA PHE A 72 7.59 -4.90 6.10
C PHE A 72 6.46 -5.50 5.25
N GLY A 73 5.49 -4.67 4.86
CA GLY A 73 4.33 -5.06 4.08
C GLY A 73 3.36 -5.93 4.86
N ALA A 74 3.32 -7.22 4.51
CA ALA A 74 2.44 -8.26 5.02
C ALA A 74 1.01 -8.27 4.47
N ASP A 75 0.77 -7.63 3.33
CA ASP A 75 -0.51 -7.69 2.62
C ASP A 75 -0.60 -8.93 1.71
N GLU A 76 -1.84 -9.34 1.45
CA GLU A 76 -2.20 -10.29 0.38
C GLU A 76 -1.46 -11.64 0.36
N VAL A 77 -0.84 -12.05 1.47
CA VAL A 77 -0.08 -13.30 1.61
C VAL A 77 -0.88 -14.52 1.13
N SER A 78 -2.20 -14.51 1.33
CA SER A 78 -3.13 -15.55 0.87
C SER A 78 -3.07 -15.85 -0.64
N PHE A 79 -2.61 -14.93 -1.49
CA PHE A 79 -2.48 -15.15 -2.93
C PHE A 79 -1.39 -16.16 -3.32
N GLY A 80 -0.39 -16.36 -2.46
CA GLY A 80 0.68 -17.33 -2.68
C GLY A 80 0.78 -18.42 -1.61
N ALA A 81 0.27 -18.18 -0.40
CA ALA A 81 0.44 -19.08 0.75
C ALA A 81 -0.21 -20.46 0.59
N LYS A 82 -1.06 -20.68 -0.42
CA LYS A 82 -1.57 -22.02 -0.74
C LYS A 82 -0.44 -23.03 -1.00
N ALA A 83 0.70 -22.60 -1.54
CA ALA A 83 1.86 -23.47 -1.74
C ALA A 83 2.45 -24.00 -0.42
N TRP A 84 2.22 -23.30 0.70
CA TRP A 84 2.73 -23.71 2.00
C TRP A 84 2.03 -24.97 2.53
N GLU A 85 0.78 -25.22 2.15
CA GLU A 85 0.01 -26.40 2.59
C GLU A 85 0.70 -27.73 2.21
N THR A 86 1.42 -27.74 1.09
CA THR A 86 2.12 -28.93 0.58
C THR A 86 3.64 -28.88 0.77
N ASN A 87 4.18 -27.78 1.30
CA ASN A 87 5.62 -27.60 1.49
C ASN A 87 6.11 -28.36 2.73
N GLU A 88 7.02 -29.33 2.55
CA GLU A 88 7.53 -30.18 3.63
C GLU A 88 8.27 -29.40 4.74
N GLN A 89 8.99 -28.33 4.41
CA GLN A 89 9.65 -27.50 5.42
C GLN A 89 8.62 -26.73 6.25
N VAL A 90 7.52 -26.28 5.63
CA VAL A 90 6.43 -25.63 6.36
C VAL A 90 5.70 -26.63 7.25
N LYS A 91 5.43 -27.85 6.78
CA LYS A 91 4.84 -28.91 7.62
C LYS A 91 5.71 -29.20 8.85
N GLN A 92 7.03 -29.32 8.67
CA GLN A 92 7.97 -29.49 9.78
C GLN A 92 7.94 -28.32 10.76
N LEU A 93 7.83 -27.08 10.26
CA LEU A 93 7.66 -25.89 11.11
C LEU A 93 6.35 -25.97 11.91
N MET A 94 5.24 -26.32 11.25
CA MET A 94 3.93 -26.45 11.89
C MET A 94 3.98 -27.50 13.01
N ASP A 95 4.57 -28.67 12.76
CA ASP A 95 4.72 -29.72 13.75
C ASP A 95 5.59 -29.27 14.94
N LYS A 96 6.74 -28.66 14.66
CA LYS A 96 7.70 -28.18 15.67
C LYS A 96 7.11 -27.11 16.59
N HIS A 97 6.28 -26.22 16.06
CA HIS A 97 5.73 -25.08 16.79
C HIS A 97 4.24 -25.24 17.13
N HIS A 98 3.65 -26.40 16.84
CA HIS A 98 2.23 -26.70 17.06
C HIS A 98 1.28 -25.67 16.41
N LEU A 99 1.62 -25.24 15.18
CA LEU A 99 0.82 -24.28 14.42
C LEU A 99 -0.34 -25.01 13.74
N LYS A 100 -1.55 -24.50 13.90
CA LYS A 100 -2.80 -25.18 13.52
C LYS A 100 -3.13 -25.04 12.05
N ASP A 101 -2.76 -23.91 11.45
CA ASP A 101 -3.11 -23.55 10.10
C ASP A 101 -2.08 -22.60 9.47
N ILE A 102 -2.27 -22.30 8.19
CA ILE A 102 -1.41 -21.42 7.40
C ILE A 102 -1.40 -19.97 7.93
N LEU A 103 -2.50 -19.51 8.55
CA LEU A 103 -2.53 -18.19 9.17
C LEU A 103 -1.63 -18.13 10.40
N GLU A 104 -1.57 -19.20 11.21
CA GLU A 104 -0.60 -19.30 12.30
C GLU A 104 0.85 -19.40 11.80
N VAL A 105 1.10 -19.99 10.63
CA VAL A 105 2.41 -19.95 9.94
C VAL A 105 2.79 -18.53 9.51
N GLU A 106 1.87 -17.80 8.87
CA GLU A 106 2.08 -16.40 8.51
C GLU A 106 2.38 -15.55 9.75
N ASN A 107 1.56 -15.68 10.80
CA ASN A 107 1.76 -14.98 12.06
C ASN A 107 3.09 -15.31 12.73
N TYR A 108 3.55 -16.57 12.65
CA TYR A 108 4.87 -16.97 13.13
C TYR A 108 5.98 -16.23 12.37
N PHE A 109 5.90 -16.18 11.04
CA PHE A 109 6.85 -15.46 10.20
C PHE A 109 6.88 -13.96 10.53
N LEU A 110 5.71 -13.32 10.60
CA LEU A 110 5.61 -11.89 10.90
C LEU A 110 6.19 -11.54 12.27
N LYS A 111 5.93 -12.35 13.30
CA LYS A 111 6.53 -12.16 14.63
C LYS A 111 8.05 -12.27 14.60
N ARG A 112 8.58 -13.28 13.91
CA ARG A 112 10.03 -13.48 13.77
C ARG A 112 10.70 -12.29 13.08
N MET A 113 10.10 -11.75 12.02
CA MET A 113 10.64 -10.59 11.32
C MET A 113 10.47 -9.29 12.12
N ALA A 114 9.36 -9.13 12.84
CA ALA A 114 9.17 -8.04 13.78
C ALA A 114 10.24 -8.04 14.88
N ASP A 115 10.55 -9.21 15.46
CA ASP A 115 11.62 -9.36 16.46
C ASP A 115 12.99 -8.93 15.91
N SER A 116 13.28 -9.23 14.64
CA SER A 116 14.49 -8.74 13.98
C SER A 116 14.50 -7.22 13.88
N ILE A 117 13.40 -6.59 13.47
CA ILE A 117 13.29 -5.12 13.37
C ILE A 117 13.41 -4.46 14.75
N TYR A 118 12.79 -5.03 15.79
CA TYR A 118 12.89 -4.51 17.15
C TYR A 118 14.33 -4.55 17.70
N LYS A 119 15.09 -5.60 17.37
CA LYS A 119 16.51 -5.71 17.72
C LYS A 119 17.41 -4.73 16.98
N LEU A 120 16.91 -4.09 15.93
CA LEU A 120 17.58 -3.00 15.20
C LEU A 120 17.18 -1.62 15.72
N ASP A 121 16.55 -1.55 16.90
CA ASP A 121 16.01 -0.34 17.51
C ASP A 121 15.07 0.43 16.56
N ALA A 122 14.24 -0.32 15.83
CA ALA A 122 13.26 0.21 14.91
C ALA A 122 11.84 -0.27 15.23
N LYS A 123 10.86 0.53 14.79
CA LYS A 123 9.43 0.23 14.80
C LYS A 123 9.03 -0.46 13.51
N VAL A 124 8.09 -1.40 13.63
CA VAL A 124 7.48 -2.12 12.52
C VAL A 124 6.30 -1.32 11.99
N LEU A 125 6.27 -1.10 10.69
CA LEU A 125 5.10 -0.63 9.97
C LEU A 125 4.59 -1.77 9.08
N ALA A 126 3.27 -1.89 8.95
CA ALA A 126 2.64 -3.02 8.27
C ALA A 126 1.25 -2.67 7.73
N TRP A 127 0.82 -3.34 6.67
CA TRP A 127 -0.57 -3.32 6.23
C TRP A 127 -1.49 -3.97 7.29
N ASP A 128 -2.78 -3.63 7.27
CA ASP A 128 -3.70 -3.96 8.36
C ASP A 128 -4.01 -5.45 8.51
N GLU A 129 -3.67 -6.27 7.51
CA GLU A 129 -3.54 -7.73 7.61
C GLU A 129 -2.74 -8.18 8.84
N ALA A 130 -1.61 -7.53 9.13
CA ALA A 130 -0.69 -7.89 10.21
C ALA A 130 -1.30 -7.77 11.63
N LEU A 131 -2.51 -7.21 11.76
CA LEU A 131 -3.27 -7.20 13.01
C LEU A 131 -3.48 -8.61 13.58
N SER A 132 -3.58 -9.64 12.73
CA SER A 132 -3.72 -11.04 13.13
C SER A 132 -2.51 -11.56 13.93
N ALA A 133 -1.31 -11.03 13.65
CA ALA A 133 -0.05 -11.45 14.27
C ALA A 133 0.10 -10.97 15.71
N LYS A 134 -0.72 -10.01 16.17
CA LYS A 134 -0.69 -9.46 17.54
C LYS A 134 0.73 -9.01 17.96
N LEU A 135 1.40 -8.27 17.08
CA LEU A 135 2.72 -7.69 17.33
C LEU A 135 2.69 -6.68 18.50
N ASP A 136 3.85 -6.31 19.03
CA ASP A 136 3.94 -5.32 20.11
C ASP A 136 3.40 -3.97 19.64
N LYS A 137 2.24 -3.57 20.19
CA LYS A 137 1.52 -2.36 19.79
C LYS A 137 2.29 -1.06 20.02
N ASP A 138 3.24 -1.02 20.95
CA ASP A 138 4.03 0.17 21.24
C ASP A 138 5.21 0.33 20.26
N LYS A 139 5.52 -0.76 19.54
CA LYS A 139 6.56 -0.83 18.50
C LYS A 139 6.01 -1.06 17.10
N THR A 140 4.68 -1.10 16.94
CA THR A 140 4.03 -1.38 15.65
C THR A 140 2.99 -0.33 15.28
N MET A 141 3.02 0.08 14.01
CA MET A 141 2.03 0.96 13.40
C MET A 141 1.38 0.27 12.21
N LEU A 142 0.05 0.31 12.13
CA LEU A 142 -0.72 -0.35 11.08
C LEU A 142 -1.23 0.63 10.03
N PHE A 143 -1.23 0.23 8.77
CA PHE A 143 -1.69 1.01 7.62
C PHE A 143 -3.01 0.43 7.15
N TRP A 144 -4.11 1.13 7.47
CA TRP A 144 -5.46 0.66 7.13
C TRP A 144 -5.85 1.12 5.74
N TRP A 145 -5.84 0.17 4.79
CA TRP A 145 -6.10 0.41 3.37
C TRP A 145 -7.43 -0.18 2.87
N ARG A 146 -7.98 -1.18 3.58
CA ARG A 146 -9.20 -1.91 3.20
C ARG A 146 -10.45 -1.21 3.68
N HIS A 147 -10.89 -0.20 2.92
CA HIS A 147 -12.11 0.55 3.20
C HIS A 147 -13.39 -0.30 3.31
N ASP A 148 -13.43 -1.46 2.67
CA ASP A 148 -14.50 -2.47 2.73
C ASP A 148 -14.38 -3.41 3.95
N LYS A 149 -13.35 -3.24 4.79
CA LYS A 149 -13.14 -3.94 6.07
C LYS A 149 -13.00 -2.93 7.23
N PRO A 150 -14.00 -2.07 7.49
CA PRO A 150 -13.93 -1.08 8.57
C PRO A 150 -13.74 -1.70 9.97
N GLN A 151 -14.17 -2.95 10.16
CA GLN A 151 -14.00 -3.66 11.44
C GLN A 151 -12.51 -3.91 11.75
N GLN A 152 -11.63 -3.98 10.75
CA GLN A 152 -10.18 -4.09 10.98
C GLN A 152 -9.61 -2.82 11.60
N LEU A 153 -10.06 -1.64 11.15
CA LEU A 153 -9.69 -0.37 11.76
C LEU A 153 -10.17 -0.29 13.21
N GLU A 154 -11.44 -0.60 13.44
CA GLU A 154 -12.03 -0.59 14.80
C GLU A 154 -11.26 -1.52 15.75
N LYS A 155 -10.90 -2.72 15.27
CA LYS A 155 -10.14 -3.70 16.05
C LYS A 155 -8.69 -3.28 16.27
N ALA A 156 -8.03 -2.68 15.28
CA ALA A 156 -6.67 -2.15 15.44
C ALA A 156 -6.64 -1.05 16.51
N LEU A 157 -7.60 -0.13 16.46
CA LEU A 157 -7.73 0.94 17.45
C LEU A 157 -8.08 0.40 18.83
N SER A 158 -9.04 -0.50 18.96
CA SER A 158 -9.41 -1.08 20.28
C SER A 158 -8.29 -1.92 20.90
N ASN A 159 -7.43 -2.53 20.08
CA ASN A 159 -6.24 -3.24 20.53
C ASN A 159 -5.07 -2.30 20.91
N GLY A 160 -5.19 -0.98 20.72
CA GLY A 160 -4.19 -0.01 21.14
C GLY A 160 -3.10 0.31 20.11
N TYR A 161 -3.22 -0.15 18.85
CA TYR A 161 -2.22 0.15 17.82
C TYR A 161 -2.28 1.61 17.36
N SER A 162 -1.13 2.16 16.97
CA SER A 162 -1.11 3.37 16.14
C SER A 162 -1.51 3.03 14.70
N VAL A 163 -2.30 3.90 14.06
CA VAL A 163 -2.84 3.64 12.71
C VAL A 163 -2.60 4.83 11.78
N ILE A 164 -2.24 4.54 10.53
CA ILE A 164 -2.29 5.47 9.39
C ILE A 164 -3.50 5.12 8.53
N LEU A 165 -4.28 6.13 8.16
CA LEU A 165 -5.42 5.96 7.25
C LEU A 165 -4.95 6.08 5.81
N CYS A 166 -5.05 5.01 5.04
CA CYS A 166 -4.71 4.99 3.62
C CYS A 166 -5.72 4.19 2.78
N PRO A 167 -7.04 4.36 2.97
CA PRO A 167 -8.02 3.53 2.28
C PRO A 167 -7.95 3.65 0.76
N ARG A 168 -8.15 2.52 0.05
CA ARG A 168 -8.29 2.50 -1.42
C ARG A 168 -9.20 3.62 -1.93
N LEU A 169 -10.36 3.78 -1.30
CA LEU A 169 -11.26 4.90 -1.55
C LEU A 169 -11.21 5.89 -0.37
N PRO A 170 -10.81 7.17 -0.55
CA PRO A 170 -10.40 7.80 -1.80
C PRO A 170 -8.88 7.95 -2.00
N LEU A 171 -8.03 7.34 -1.16
CA LEU A 171 -6.61 7.73 -1.08
C LEU A 171 -5.66 6.96 -2.01
N TYR A 172 -6.16 6.05 -2.85
CA TYR A 172 -5.32 5.43 -3.89
C TYR A 172 -5.32 6.28 -5.16
N LEU A 173 -4.17 6.83 -5.52
CA LEU A 173 -3.95 7.72 -6.64
C LEU A 173 -3.67 6.96 -7.94
N ASP A 174 -3.52 5.65 -7.93
CA ASP A 174 -3.54 4.79 -9.14
C ASP A 174 -4.97 4.54 -9.67
N PHE A 175 -5.98 4.87 -8.87
CA PHE A 175 -7.37 4.91 -9.31
C PHE A 175 -7.56 6.10 -10.24
N VAL A 176 -8.43 5.93 -11.23
CA VAL A 176 -8.83 7.03 -12.12
C VAL A 176 -9.35 8.24 -11.33
N GLN A 177 -9.20 9.43 -11.92
CA GLN A 177 -9.56 10.72 -11.31
C GLN A 177 -10.97 11.17 -11.67
N ASP A 178 -11.49 10.62 -12.76
CA ASP A 178 -12.75 11.01 -13.39
C ASP A 178 -13.43 9.75 -13.96
N ALA A 179 -14.76 9.81 -14.10
CA ALA A 179 -15.56 8.71 -14.63
C ALA A 179 -15.14 8.31 -16.07
N ASP A 180 -14.78 9.30 -16.89
CA ASP A 180 -14.45 9.14 -18.31
C ASP A 180 -13.04 8.57 -18.54
N HIS A 181 -12.20 8.56 -17.51
CA HIS A 181 -10.86 7.98 -17.61
C HIS A 181 -10.96 6.45 -17.79
N LYS A 182 -10.30 5.97 -18.84
CA LYS A 182 -10.28 4.55 -19.24
C LYS A 182 -9.08 3.77 -18.71
N LEU A 183 -7.99 4.47 -18.42
CA LEU A 183 -6.75 3.88 -17.94
C LEU A 183 -6.56 4.24 -16.47
N GLY A 184 -6.30 3.23 -15.64
CA GLY A 184 -6.17 3.33 -14.18
C GLY A 184 -7.15 2.37 -13.48
N ARG A 185 -6.99 2.19 -12.18
CA ARG A 185 -7.86 1.32 -11.39
C ARG A 185 -9.24 1.93 -11.17
N LYS A 186 -10.24 1.06 -10.99
CA LYS A 186 -11.58 1.37 -10.47
C LYS A 186 -11.94 0.31 -9.44
N TRP A 187 -12.71 0.67 -8.42
CA TRP A 187 -13.29 -0.30 -7.48
C TRP A 187 -14.80 -0.19 -7.53
N THR A 188 -15.48 -1.24 -7.97
CA THR A 188 -16.95 -1.25 -8.13
C THR A 188 -17.45 -0.05 -8.96
N GLY A 189 -16.70 0.34 -10.00
CA GLY A 189 -16.99 1.50 -10.85
C GLY A 189 -16.65 2.87 -10.26
N LYS A 190 -16.24 2.96 -8.99
CA LYS A 190 -15.85 4.22 -8.34
C LYS A 190 -14.44 4.66 -8.73
N PHE A 191 -14.24 5.97 -8.68
CA PHE A 191 -12.99 6.67 -8.98
C PHE A 191 -12.62 7.63 -7.83
N ASN A 192 -11.36 8.05 -7.77
CA ASN A 192 -10.84 8.91 -6.71
C ASN A 192 -10.65 10.32 -7.24
N GLY A 193 -11.74 11.09 -7.25
CA GLY A 193 -11.76 12.48 -7.70
C GLY A 193 -11.16 13.47 -6.69
N LEU A 194 -10.84 14.66 -7.19
CA LEU A 194 -10.16 15.70 -6.41
C LEU A 194 -10.93 16.10 -5.14
N LEU A 195 -12.23 16.42 -5.26
CA LEU A 195 -13.05 16.82 -4.10
C LEU A 195 -13.32 15.64 -3.15
N THR A 196 -13.48 14.42 -3.67
CA THR A 196 -13.66 13.22 -2.83
C THR A 196 -12.47 13.02 -1.89
N ILE A 197 -11.24 13.23 -2.38
CA ILE A 197 -10.03 13.18 -1.55
C ILE A 197 -10.01 14.34 -0.57
N TYR A 198 -10.29 15.56 -1.04
CA TYR A 198 -10.28 16.77 -0.20
C TYR A 198 -11.26 16.66 0.98
N HIS A 199 -12.42 16.05 0.76
CA HIS A 199 -13.44 15.84 1.79
C HIS A 199 -13.12 14.70 2.75
N PHE A 200 -12.07 13.91 2.52
CA PHE A 200 -11.69 12.85 3.45
C PHE A 200 -11.43 13.43 4.85
N PRO A 201 -12.04 12.87 5.92
CA PRO A 201 -12.07 13.49 7.25
C PRO A 201 -10.79 13.21 8.05
N GLY A 202 -9.62 13.48 7.46
CA GLY A 202 -8.30 13.23 8.06
C GLY A 202 -8.13 13.94 9.40
N THR A 203 -8.21 15.27 9.40
CA THR A 203 -8.02 16.09 10.61
C THR A 203 -9.03 15.79 11.72
N GLU A 204 -10.29 15.50 11.38
CA GLU A 204 -11.30 15.05 12.34
C GLU A 204 -10.94 13.70 12.97
N ALA A 205 -10.49 12.73 12.16
CA ALA A 205 -10.09 11.42 12.66
C ALA A 205 -8.91 11.52 13.64
N PHE A 206 -7.93 12.39 13.36
CA PHE A 206 -6.77 12.64 14.23
C PHE A 206 -7.19 13.27 15.56
N ALA A 207 -8.11 14.24 15.51
CA ALA A 207 -8.61 14.93 16.69
C ALA A 207 -9.46 14.01 17.58
N LYS A 208 -10.25 13.12 16.97
CA LYS A 208 -11.17 12.21 17.68
C LYS A 208 -10.44 11.04 18.33
N ASN A 209 -9.36 10.54 17.74
CA ASN A 209 -8.62 9.40 18.28
C ASN A 209 -7.10 9.59 18.15
N PRO A 210 -6.35 9.75 19.26
CA PRO A 210 -4.91 9.99 19.23
C PRO A 210 -4.09 8.81 18.71
N GLN A 211 -4.68 7.62 18.56
CA GLN A 211 -4.03 6.48 17.92
C GLN A 211 -3.95 6.64 16.40
N VAL A 212 -4.83 7.45 15.78
CA VAL A 212 -4.73 7.77 14.36
C VAL A 212 -3.63 8.83 14.18
N LYS A 213 -2.51 8.45 13.56
CA LYS A 213 -1.31 9.29 13.47
C LYS A 213 -1.24 10.16 12.22
N GLY A 214 -2.06 9.86 11.22
CA GLY A 214 -2.05 10.58 9.95
C GLY A 214 -2.84 9.87 8.88
N LEU A 215 -2.72 10.39 7.66
CA LEU A 215 -3.22 9.78 6.44
C LEU A 215 -2.12 9.67 5.40
N GLN A 216 -2.28 8.76 4.46
CA GLN A 216 -1.36 8.58 3.34
C GLN A 216 -2.14 8.39 2.02
N GLY A 217 -1.69 9.06 0.97
CA GLY A 217 -2.09 8.76 -0.41
C GLY A 217 -1.11 7.78 -1.03
N ASN A 218 -1.60 6.72 -1.67
CA ASN A 218 -0.77 5.67 -2.25
C ASN A 218 -0.80 5.76 -3.78
N LEU A 219 0.32 5.54 -4.47
CA LEU A 219 0.36 5.47 -5.93
C LEU A 219 1.03 4.16 -6.34
N TRP A 220 0.20 3.15 -6.61
CA TRP A 220 0.67 1.88 -7.17
C TRP A 220 0.92 2.00 -8.67
N THR A 221 1.88 1.25 -9.19
CA THR A 221 2.47 1.52 -10.51
C THR A 221 2.13 0.47 -11.57
N GLU A 222 1.16 -0.43 -11.37
CA GLU A 222 0.84 -1.49 -12.34
C GLU A 222 0.44 -0.94 -13.71
N THR A 223 -0.18 0.25 -13.75
CA THR A 223 -0.59 0.94 -14.99
C THR A 223 0.16 2.26 -15.23
N ILE A 224 1.31 2.43 -14.58
CA ILE A 224 2.16 3.63 -14.66
C ILE A 224 3.48 3.24 -15.34
N TYR A 225 3.52 3.43 -16.65
CA TYR A 225 4.62 2.99 -17.51
C TYR A 225 5.65 4.10 -17.82
N ASN A 226 5.38 5.36 -17.43
CA ASN A 226 6.33 6.46 -17.58
C ASN A 226 6.02 7.63 -16.63
N ASP A 227 6.96 8.58 -16.57
CA ASP A 227 6.90 9.76 -15.70
C ASP A 227 5.69 10.65 -15.99
N LYS A 228 5.27 10.79 -17.26
CA LYS A 228 4.08 11.58 -17.60
C LYS A 228 2.82 10.94 -17.03
N ARG A 229 2.72 9.61 -17.08
CA ARG A 229 1.60 8.89 -16.48
C ARG A 229 1.62 8.99 -14.96
N LEU A 230 2.80 8.96 -14.35
CA LEU A 230 2.99 9.18 -12.92
C LEU A 230 2.49 10.58 -12.53
N ASP A 231 2.98 11.63 -13.21
CA ASP A 231 2.55 13.01 -13.02
C ASP A 231 1.05 13.16 -13.19
N PHE A 232 0.49 12.55 -14.24
CA PHE A 232 -0.93 12.64 -14.54
C PHE A 232 -1.74 12.10 -13.38
N MET A 233 -1.40 10.91 -12.87
CA MET A 233 -2.14 10.27 -11.79
C MET A 233 -1.93 10.99 -10.44
N LEU A 234 -0.75 11.57 -10.21
CA LEU A 234 -0.42 12.23 -8.95
C LEU A 234 -1.02 13.65 -8.85
N PHE A 235 -0.91 14.45 -9.91
CA PHE A 235 -1.31 15.85 -9.93
C PHE A 235 -2.66 16.05 -10.64
N PRO A 236 -3.60 16.78 -10.03
CA PRO A 236 -3.43 17.68 -8.88
C PRO A 236 -3.84 17.05 -7.53
N ARG A 237 -4.23 15.77 -7.51
CA ARG A 237 -4.82 15.12 -6.33
C ARG A 237 -3.91 15.06 -5.12
N ILE A 238 -2.59 15.08 -5.29
CA ILE A 238 -1.65 15.21 -4.17
C ILE A 238 -1.91 16.46 -3.33
N ALA A 239 -2.39 17.56 -3.92
CA ALA A 239 -2.79 18.76 -3.18
C ALA A 239 -4.05 18.52 -2.33
N ALA A 240 -4.99 17.70 -2.82
CA ALA A 240 -6.15 17.30 -2.03
C ALA A 240 -5.77 16.38 -0.86
N VAL A 241 -4.82 15.45 -1.06
CA VAL A 241 -4.29 14.61 0.03
C VAL A 241 -3.65 15.50 1.11
N ALA A 242 -2.80 16.44 0.70
CA ALA A 242 -2.18 17.40 1.62
C ALA A 242 -3.23 18.24 2.37
N ALA A 243 -4.23 18.75 1.67
CA ALA A 243 -5.29 19.54 2.28
C ALA A 243 -6.18 18.72 3.23
N ALA A 244 -6.47 17.45 2.93
CA ALA A 244 -7.20 16.56 3.82
C ALA A 244 -6.42 16.22 5.11
N ALA A 245 -5.08 16.20 5.03
CA ALA A 245 -4.21 15.93 6.16
C ALA A 245 -3.97 17.16 7.05
N TRP A 246 -4.07 18.37 6.48
CA TRP A 246 -3.64 19.61 7.13
C TRP A 246 -4.79 20.55 7.50
N THR A 247 -5.79 20.69 6.63
CA THR A 247 -6.88 21.66 6.82
C THR A 247 -7.90 21.11 7.79
N ILE A 248 -8.14 21.83 8.89
CA ILE A 248 -9.19 21.49 9.85
C ILE A 248 -10.58 21.58 9.19
N GLN A 249 -11.51 20.76 9.66
CA GLN A 249 -12.80 20.57 9.01
C GLN A 249 -13.60 21.88 8.86
N GLU A 250 -13.53 22.76 9.86
CA GLU A 250 -14.24 24.05 9.89
C GLU A 250 -13.72 25.04 8.84
N ASN A 251 -12.49 24.85 8.36
CA ASN A 251 -11.86 25.68 7.35
C ASN A 251 -11.96 25.07 5.94
N LYS A 252 -12.57 23.90 5.78
CA LYS A 252 -12.75 23.32 4.45
C LYS A 252 -13.79 24.10 3.67
N ASN A 253 -13.42 24.52 2.46
CA ASN A 253 -14.27 25.28 1.55
C ASN A 253 -13.88 24.94 0.11
N ASP A 254 -14.82 24.34 -0.62
CA ASP A 254 -14.60 23.82 -1.96
C ASP A 254 -14.22 24.93 -2.96
N GLU A 255 -14.88 26.08 -2.90
CA GLU A 255 -14.61 27.20 -3.81
C GLU A 255 -13.20 27.75 -3.63
N ILE A 256 -12.77 27.93 -2.37
CA ILE A 256 -11.41 28.39 -2.04
C ILE A 256 -10.39 27.33 -2.47
N PHE A 257 -10.63 26.06 -2.15
CA PHE A 257 -9.72 24.97 -2.50
C PHE A 257 -9.55 24.84 -4.02
N LEU A 258 -10.64 24.83 -4.79
CA LEU A 258 -10.59 24.75 -6.24
C LEU A 258 -9.89 25.97 -6.86
N LYS A 259 -10.09 27.17 -6.29
CA LYS A 259 -9.36 28.38 -6.72
C LYS A 259 -7.86 28.26 -6.47
N LEU A 260 -7.44 27.67 -5.35
CA LEU A 260 -6.02 27.40 -5.05
C LEU A 260 -5.45 26.38 -6.03
N VAL A 261 -6.12 25.24 -6.24
CA VAL A 261 -5.69 24.21 -7.20
C VAL A 261 -5.54 24.80 -8.60
N LYS A 262 -6.50 25.62 -9.06
CA LYS A 262 -6.41 26.31 -10.37
C LYS A 262 -5.19 27.22 -10.49
N ASN A 263 -4.72 27.80 -9.38
CA ASN A 263 -3.46 28.55 -9.36
C ASN A 263 -2.23 27.62 -9.35
N ASP A 264 -2.28 26.51 -8.63
CA ASP A 264 -1.21 25.50 -8.62
C ASP A 264 -0.97 24.92 -10.01
N LEU A 265 -2.03 24.72 -10.82
CA LEU A 265 -1.89 24.25 -12.21
C LEU A 265 -0.98 25.16 -13.05
N LYS A 266 -0.96 26.48 -12.78
CA LYS A 266 -0.05 27.43 -13.45
C LYS A 266 1.40 27.17 -13.07
N LEU A 267 1.66 26.81 -11.81
CA LEU A 267 2.98 26.43 -11.32
C LEU A 267 3.43 25.10 -11.92
N TYR A 268 2.54 24.10 -11.92
CA TYR A 268 2.80 22.78 -12.51
C TYR A 268 3.16 22.91 -13.99
N LYS A 269 2.40 23.73 -14.75
CA LYS A 269 2.71 24.03 -16.15
C LYS A 269 4.08 24.68 -16.32
N LYS A 270 4.43 25.66 -15.47
CA LYS A 270 5.74 26.33 -15.50
C LYS A 270 6.89 25.36 -15.20
N GLN A 271 6.63 24.34 -14.38
CA GLN A 271 7.61 23.29 -14.02
C GLN A 271 7.63 22.11 -15.00
N GLY A 272 6.73 22.09 -16.00
CA GLY A 272 6.66 21.03 -17.00
C GLY A 272 6.01 19.72 -16.50
N ILE A 273 5.27 19.77 -15.39
CA ILE A 273 4.55 18.60 -14.84
C ILE A 273 3.37 18.25 -15.74
N TYR A 274 3.21 16.98 -16.08
CA TYR A 274 2.11 16.50 -16.93
C TYR A 274 0.87 16.13 -16.10
N TYR A 275 0.13 17.13 -15.62
CA TYR A 275 -1.01 16.95 -14.72
C TYR A 275 -2.37 16.76 -15.44
N PHE A 276 -3.37 16.23 -14.72
CA PHE A 276 -4.78 16.27 -15.13
C PHE A 276 -5.41 17.64 -14.79
N ASP A 277 -6.12 18.28 -15.72
CA ASP A 277 -6.82 19.55 -15.47
C ASP A 277 -8.32 19.31 -15.22
N PRO A 278 -8.80 19.29 -13.96
CA PRO A 278 -10.20 19.05 -13.64
C PRO A 278 -11.12 20.24 -14.00
N PHE A 279 -10.57 21.37 -14.45
CA PHE A 279 -11.33 22.56 -14.86
C PHE A 279 -11.44 22.71 -16.38
N ASN A 280 -10.75 21.84 -17.13
CA ASN A 280 -10.75 21.87 -18.57
C ASN A 280 -11.21 20.53 -19.13
N GLU A 281 -12.44 20.55 -19.65
CA GLU A 281 -13.05 19.37 -20.26
C GLU A 281 -12.39 18.95 -21.59
N GLU A 282 -11.43 19.69 -22.14
CA GLU A 282 -10.83 19.38 -23.44
C GLU A 282 -9.42 18.75 -23.33
N LEU A 283 -8.73 18.84 -22.19
CA LEU A 283 -7.30 18.48 -22.09
C LEU A 283 -6.88 17.94 -20.70
N PRO A 284 -6.14 16.81 -20.60
CA PRO A 284 -6.13 15.64 -21.48
C PRO A 284 -7.14 14.60 -20.94
N LYS A 285 -8.32 14.50 -21.57
CA LYS A 285 -9.29 13.42 -21.28
C LYS A 285 -8.79 12.03 -21.74
N LYS A 286 -7.75 11.98 -22.57
CA LYS A 286 -7.22 10.75 -23.17
C LYS A 286 -5.70 10.79 -23.19
N LEU A 287 -5.05 10.16 -22.21
CA LEU A 287 -3.83 9.44 -22.55
C LEU A 287 -4.30 8.22 -23.35
N GLU A 288 -4.27 8.33 -24.68
CA GLU A 288 -4.15 7.14 -25.51
C GLU A 288 -2.86 6.45 -25.10
N ASN A 289 -2.96 5.14 -24.87
CA ASN A 289 -1.88 4.29 -24.40
C ASN A 289 -0.68 4.47 -25.36
N PRO A 290 0.50 4.96 -24.91
CA PRO A 290 1.61 5.23 -25.81
C PRO A 290 2.15 4.00 -26.54
N ASP A 291 1.79 2.78 -26.17
CA ASP A 291 2.07 1.60 -26.98
C ASP A 291 0.95 0.55 -26.85
N GLU A 292 0.17 0.34 -27.91
CA GLU A 292 -0.66 -0.86 -28.05
C GLU A 292 0.17 -2.13 -28.35
N LYS A 293 1.47 -1.98 -28.64
CA LYS A 293 2.36 -3.10 -28.97
C LYS A 293 2.79 -3.94 -27.76
N ASP A 294 2.71 -3.40 -26.55
CA ASP A 294 3.15 -4.07 -25.32
C ASP A 294 2.02 -4.78 -24.55
N LYS A 295 0.81 -4.83 -25.12
CA LYS A 295 -0.39 -5.44 -24.50
C LYS A 295 -0.35 -6.98 -24.39
N LYS A 296 0.72 -7.67 -24.78
CA LYS A 296 0.67 -9.14 -24.83
C LYS A 296 0.62 -9.83 -23.47
N ASP A 297 0.99 -9.16 -22.38
CA ASP A 297 1.18 -9.85 -21.09
C ASP A 297 0.49 -9.21 -19.86
N TYR A 298 -0.43 -8.25 -20.02
CA TYR A 298 -1.14 -7.67 -18.87
C TYR A 298 -2.45 -8.41 -18.56
N ILE A 299 -2.42 -9.25 -17.53
CA ILE A 299 -3.61 -9.82 -16.87
C ILE A 299 -3.97 -8.90 -15.72
N ASP A 300 -5.17 -8.31 -15.73
CA ASP A 300 -5.73 -7.66 -14.53
C ASP A 300 -6.04 -8.76 -13.49
N PRO A 301 -5.31 -8.82 -12.36
CA PRO A 301 -5.50 -9.88 -11.38
C PRO A 301 -6.86 -9.80 -10.65
N PHE A 302 -7.58 -8.68 -10.78
CA PHE A 302 -8.80 -8.38 -10.03
C PHE A 302 -10.05 -8.26 -10.93
N ALA A 303 -9.93 -8.54 -12.24
CA ALA A 303 -11.06 -8.52 -13.17
C ALA A 303 -12.04 -9.70 -13.00
N THR A 304 -11.80 -10.61 -12.05
CA THR A 304 -12.60 -11.84 -11.87
C THR A 304 -13.34 -11.91 -10.53
N GLU A 305 -13.96 -10.83 -10.06
CA GLU A 305 -15.05 -10.94 -9.09
C GLU A 305 -16.25 -10.07 -9.50
N THR A 306 -17.01 -10.54 -10.49
CA THR A 306 -18.44 -10.19 -10.65
C THR A 306 -19.15 -11.19 -11.58
N LYS A 307 -19.24 -12.44 -11.12
CA LYS A 307 -20.35 -13.32 -11.48
C LYS A 307 -20.84 -14.02 -10.22
N LEU A 308 -21.52 -13.26 -9.37
CA LEU A 308 -22.51 -13.85 -8.48
C LEU A 308 -23.67 -14.28 -9.39
N GLU A 309 -23.70 -15.56 -9.72
CA GLU A 309 -24.86 -16.20 -10.31
C GLU A 309 -26.06 -15.98 -9.37
N LYS A 310 -27.13 -15.40 -9.93
CA LYS A 310 -28.41 -15.32 -9.24
C LYS A 310 -28.94 -16.76 -9.11
N PRO A 311 -29.34 -17.22 -7.91
CA PRO A 311 -30.09 -18.46 -7.81
C PRO A 311 -31.49 -18.27 -8.41
N ASN A 312 -31.91 -19.25 -9.21
CA ASN A 312 -33.31 -19.48 -9.58
C ASN A 312 -34.15 -19.83 -8.35
#